data_AF-A0A2G9PHH2-F1
#
_entry.id   AF-A0A2G9PHH2-F1
#
_cell.length_a   1.000
_cell.length_b   1.000
_cell.length_c   1.000
_cell.angle_alpha   90.00
_cell.angle_beta   90.00
_cell.angle_gamma   90.00
#
_symmetry.space_group_name_H-M   'P 1'
#
loop_
_entity.id
_entity.type
_entity.pdbx_description
1 polymer ?
#
loop_
_entity_poly.entity_id
_entity_poly.type
_entity_poly.pdbx_seq_one_letter_code
_entity_poly.pdbx_strand_id
1 'polypeptide(L)'
;MRKLLFFALLAPLFLAAAYTCQNVDGGRNPGVYGDCNDVNGPHQEYCLDSKTLVEYYCPTEGAWGVVCQKEEIVCSGACVNGACGQEAESAIQPTKNPALPESTQQIDRAPTTPLPVRGEEKPAFPVDTEYIKFVLFGLIVFVAIAYLASTWLNTQGKTKGKARRPNKRKKRK
;
A
#
# COMPACT_ATOMS: atom_id res chain seq x y z
N MET A 1 2.59 -22.57 -43.97
CA MET A 1 3.63 -22.39 -42.93
C MET A 1 3.51 -20.99 -42.34
N ARG A 2 3.59 -20.88 -41.00
CA ARG A 2 3.95 -19.68 -40.21
C ARG A 2 3.07 -18.42 -40.29
N LYS A 3 1.89 -18.35 -39.65
CA LYS A 3 1.25 -17.04 -39.32
C LYS A 3 0.41 -16.94 -38.03
N LEU A 4 0.30 -17.96 -37.17
CA LEU A 4 -0.65 -17.96 -36.05
C LEU A 4 -0.02 -18.36 -34.70
N LEU A 5 1.15 -17.80 -34.37
CA LEU A 5 1.89 -18.12 -33.14
C LEU A 5 2.42 -16.90 -32.37
N PHE A 6 1.85 -15.71 -32.56
CA PHE A 6 2.40 -14.47 -31.99
C PHE A 6 1.50 -13.66 -31.06
N PHE A 7 0.24 -14.04 -30.82
CA PHE A 7 -0.68 -13.20 -30.01
C PHE A 7 -1.04 -13.76 -28.62
N ALA A 8 -0.49 -14.90 -28.20
CA ALA A 8 -0.73 -15.49 -26.87
C ALA A 8 0.39 -15.19 -25.84
N LEU A 9 1.34 -14.31 -26.19
CA LEU A 9 2.40 -13.81 -25.30
C LEU A 9 2.15 -12.38 -24.83
N LEU A 10 0.91 -11.88 -24.94
CA LEU A 10 0.46 -10.79 -24.08
C LEU A 10 -0.01 -11.44 -22.78
N ALA A 11 0.98 -11.96 -22.04
CA ALA A 11 0.83 -12.19 -20.62
C ALA A 11 0.14 -10.93 -20.07
N PRO A 12 -0.91 -11.05 -19.24
CA PRO A 12 -1.24 -9.94 -18.38
C PRO A 12 0.05 -9.78 -17.56
N LEU A 13 0.87 -8.82 -17.98
CA LEU A 13 1.81 -8.12 -17.14
C LEU A 13 0.86 -7.50 -16.11
N PHE A 14 0.47 -8.33 -15.13
CA PHE A 14 -0.15 -7.90 -13.91
C PHE A 14 0.85 -6.89 -13.42
N LEU A 15 0.52 -5.62 -13.65
CA LEU A 15 1.07 -4.47 -12.97
C LEU A 15 0.74 -4.76 -11.50
N ALA A 16 1.56 -5.60 -10.87
CA ALA A 16 1.76 -5.54 -9.45
C ALA A 16 2.24 -4.10 -9.27
N ALA A 17 1.32 -3.23 -8.88
CA ALA A 17 1.65 -1.88 -8.48
C ALA A 17 2.76 -2.07 -7.47
N ALA A 18 3.95 -1.70 -7.92
CA ALA A 18 5.17 -1.78 -7.16
C ALA A 18 5.01 -0.84 -5.99
N TYR A 19 4.47 -1.31 -4.88
CA TYR A 19 4.45 -0.53 -3.66
C TYR A 19 5.89 -0.49 -3.16
N THR A 20 6.61 0.51 -3.65
CA THR A 20 7.89 0.92 -3.12
C THR A 20 7.63 1.77 -1.89
N CYS A 21 8.42 1.58 -0.84
CA CYS A 21 8.38 2.48 0.30
C CYS A 21 8.75 3.91 -0.17
N GLN A 22 7.89 4.89 0.12
CA GLN A 22 8.15 6.31 -0.15
C GLN A 22 7.91 7.15 1.09
N ASN A 23 8.88 8.01 1.41
CA ASN A 23 8.74 9.05 2.43
C ASN A 23 8.52 10.41 1.77
N VAL A 24 7.61 11.21 2.33
CA VAL A 24 7.33 12.57 1.82
C VAL A 24 8.42 13.57 2.26
N ASP A 25 9.05 13.32 3.39
CA ASP A 25 10.00 14.19 4.09
C ASP A 25 11.49 13.87 3.81
N GLY A 26 11.75 12.85 2.97
CA GLY A 26 13.09 12.40 2.60
C GLY A 26 13.73 11.40 3.57
N GLY A 27 12.94 10.74 4.41
CA GLY A 27 13.40 9.63 5.25
C GLY A 27 13.25 9.93 6.74
N ARG A 28 14.33 9.82 7.50
CA ARG A 28 14.31 10.07 8.95
C ARG A 28 14.58 11.56 9.23
N ASN A 29 13.54 12.38 9.20
CA ASN A 29 13.62 13.83 9.39
C ASN A 29 12.59 14.34 10.41
N PRO A 30 12.89 14.28 11.72
CA PRO A 30 11.92 14.61 12.76
C PRO A 30 11.53 16.09 12.81
N GLY A 31 12.20 16.97 12.04
CA GLY A 31 11.90 18.41 11.99
C GLY A 31 10.83 18.79 10.97
N VAL A 32 10.38 17.86 10.12
CA VAL A 32 9.41 18.11 9.06
C VAL A 32 8.26 17.13 9.25
N TYR A 33 7.03 17.63 9.17
CA TYR A 33 5.87 16.74 9.17
C TYR A 33 5.90 15.89 7.89
N GLY A 34 5.97 14.59 8.06
CA GLY A 34 6.02 13.60 6.99
C GLY A 34 4.93 12.53 7.10
N ASP A 35 4.75 11.82 5.98
CA ASP A 35 4.03 10.56 5.93
C ASP A 35 4.93 9.54 5.22
N CYS A 36 4.89 8.29 5.68
CA CYS A 36 5.54 7.16 5.04
C CYS A 36 4.49 6.27 4.36
N ASN A 37 4.65 5.97 3.08
CA ASN A 37 3.75 5.10 2.33
C ASN A 37 4.44 3.77 2.01
N ASP A 38 3.84 2.65 2.42
CA ASP A 38 4.31 1.31 2.08
C ASP A 38 3.19 0.40 1.54
N VAL A 39 3.50 -0.90 1.42
CA VAL A 39 2.55 -1.94 0.97
C VAL A 39 1.30 -2.06 1.85
N ASN A 40 1.36 -1.59 3.10
CA ASN A 40 0.26 -1.62 4.06
C ASN A 40 -0.54 -0.31 4.07
N GLY A 41 -0.09 0.72 3.34
CA GLY A 41 -0.75 2.01 3.20
C GLY A 41 0.07 3.18 3.78
N PRO A 42 -0.57 4.34 3.97
CA PRO A 42 0.04 5.51 4.60
C PRO A 42 0.19 5.32 6.12
N HIS A 43 1.35 5.73 6.63
CA HIS A 43 1.68 5.83 8.05
C HIS A 43 2.03 7.29 8.33
N GLN A 44 1.11 7.96 9.03
CA GLN A 44 1.23 9.37 9.37
C GLN A 44 2.02 9.54 10.67
N GLU A 45 2.92 10.52 10.70
CA GLU A 45 3.66 10.89 11.89
C GLU A 45 2.78 11.60 12.91
N TYR A 46 3.04 11.36 14.19
CA TYR A 46 2.24 11.97 15.25
C TYR A 46 3.01 12.17 16.55
N CYS A 47 2.58 13.16 17.34
CA CYS A 47 3.12 13.40 18.67
C CYS A 47 2.48 12.45 19.68
N LEU A 48 3.26 11.55 20.27
CA LEU A 48 2.80 10.69 21.37
C LEU A 48 2.52 11.51 22.63
N ASP A 49 3.35 12.52 22.87
CA ASP A 49 3.21 13.52 23.91
C ASP A 49 3.86 14.85 23.46
N SER A 50 3.92 15.86 24.34
CA SER A 50 4.50 17.18 24.02
C SER A 50 5.99 17.18 23.66
N LYS A 51 6.70 16.08 23.91
CA LYS A 51 8.15 15.92 23.73
C LYS A 51 8.51 14.71 22.89
N THR A 52 7.61 13.77 22.66
CA THR A 52 7.91 12.53 21.93
C THR A 52 7.17 12.49 20.60
N LEU A 53 7.93 12.42 19.51
CA LEU A 53 7.45 12.18 18.15
C LEU A 53 7.48 10.68 17.84
N VAL A 54 6.41 10.17 17.23
CA VAL A 54 6.41 8.89 16.54
C VAL A 54 6.64 9.15 15.06
N GLU A 55 7.85 8.82 14.60
CA GLU A 55 8.27 9.00 13.22
C GLU A 55 8.11 7.68 12.45
N TYR A 56 7.60 7.77 11.22
CA TYR A 56 7.54 6.65 10.29
C TYR A 56 8.45 6.93 9.11
N TYR A 57 9.37 6.01 8.82
CA TYR A 57 10.31 6.22 7.72
C TYR A 57 10.63 4.97 6.92
N CYS A 58 10.96 5.19 5.64
CA CYS A 58 11.52 4.17 4.77
C CYS A 58 13.01 3.98 5.07
N PRO A 59 13.47 2.79 5.51
CA PRO A 59 14.89 2.53 5.74
C PRO A 59 15.70 2.59 4.43
N THR A 60 15.05 2.28 3.30
CA THR A 60 15.60 2.43 1.96
C THR A 60 14.50 2.96 1.04
N GLU A 61 14.62 4.22 0.59
CA GLU A 61 13.68 4.80 -0.37
C GLU A 61 13.64 4.04 -1.70
N GLY A 62 12.44 3.89 -2.27
CA GLY A 62 12.25 3.27 -3.59
C GLY A 62 12.49 1.77 -3.62
N ALA A 63 12.81 1.13 -2.50
CA ALA A 63 13.04 -0.30 -2.42
C ALA A 63 11.71 -1.08 -2.41
N TRP A 64 11.71 -2.21 -3.11
CA TRP A 64 10.55 -3.07 -3.27
C TRP A 64 10.33 -3.95 -2.04
N GLY A 65 9.08 -4.05 -1.59
CA GLY A 65 8.71 -4.89 -0.45
C GLY A 65 9.26 -4.39 0.89
N VAL A 66 9.76 -3.16 0.94
CA VAL A 66 10.17 -2.49 2.17
C VAL A 66 8.94 -1.87 2.84
N VAL A 67 8.86 -2.05 4.16
CA VAL A 67 7.81 -1.50 5.02
C VAL A 67 8.34 -0.30 5.79
N CYS A 68 7.45 0.63 6.10
CA CYS A 68 7.74 1.76 6.98
C CYS A 68 8.21 1.24 8.33
N GLN A 69 9.31 1.79 8.84
CA GLN A 69 9.76 1.57 10.21
C GLN A 69 9.23 2.66 11.11
N LYS A 70 8.94 2.29 12.36
CA LYS A 70 8.50 3.20 13.41
C LYS A 70 9.65 3.47 14.37
N GLU A 71 9.85 4.73 14.74
CA GLU A 71 10.77 5.13 15.81
C GLU A 71 10.14 6.18 16.73
N GLU A 72 10.50 6.14 18.01
CA GLU A 72 10.08 7.14 19.01
C GLU A 72 11.25 8.08 19.28
N ILE A 73 11.08 9.36 18.97
CA ILE A 73 12.12 10.38 19.04
C ILE A 73 11.75 11.43 20.07
N VAL A 74 12.67 11.67 21.01
CA VAL A 74 12.52 12.76 21.99
C VAL A 74 12.98 14.07 21.34
N CYS A 75 12.03 14.98 21.12
CA CYS A 75 12.28 16.30 20.59
C CYS A 75 13.10 17.15 21.58
N SER A 76 14.08 17.90 21.06
CA SER A 76 14.77 18.94 21.84
C SER A 76 13.80 20.06 22.26
N GLY A 77 12.94 20.49 21.34
CA GLY A 77 11.85 21.45 21.58
C GLY A 77 10.53 20.78 21.90
N ALA A 78 9.43 21.20 21.28
CA ALA A 78 8.11 20.59 21.47
C ALA A 78 7.74 19.76 20.24
N CYS A 79 7.07 18.62 20.45
CA CYS A 79 6.38 17.95 19.36
C CYS A 79 5.07 18.68 19.10
N VAL A 80 4.91 19.23 17.89
CA VAL A 80 3.73 19.99 17.47
C VAL A 80 3.35 19.54 16.07
N ASN A 81 2.08 19.13 15.89
CA ASN A 81 1.53 18.69 14.60
C ASN A 81 2.35 17.60 13.90
N GLY A 82 2.87 16.62 14.65
CA GLY A 82 3.63 15.51 14.08
C GLY A 82 5.06 15.86 13.66
N ALA A 83 5.64 16.95 14.18
CA ALA A 83 7.06 17.26 13.98
C ALA A 83 7.70 17.84 15.24
N CYS A 84 9.00 17.62 15.41
CA CYS A 84 9.84 18.26 16.42
C CYS A 84 10.17 19.70 16.02
N GLY A 85 9.43 20.66 16.56
CA GLY A 85 9.74 22.08 16.43
C GLY A 85 10.73 22.55 17.48
N GLN A 86 11.68 23.40 17.09
CA GLN A 86 12.38 24.23 18.06
C GLN A 86 11.43 25.35 18.47
N GLU A 87 11.00 25.30 19.73
CA GLU A 87 10.33 26.39 20.46
C GLU A 87 8.85 26.68 20.15
N ALA A 88 7.99 26.12 21.00
CA ALA A 88 6.81 26.83 21.50
C ALA A 88 7.17 27.99 22.47
N GLU A 89 8.47 28.23 22.71
CA GLU A 89 8.97 29.23 23.66
C GLU A 89 8.75 30.68 23.18
N SER A 90 8.45 30.89 21.90
CA SER A 90 8.13 32.23 21.35
C SER A 90 6.63 32.60 21.37
N ALA A 91 5.73 31.65 21.66
CA ALA A 91 4.28 31.90 21.68
C ALA A 91 3.73 32.24 23.08
N ILE A 92 4.55 32.13 24.13
CA ILE A 92 4.29 32.75 25.43
C ILE A 92 5.15 34.01 25.53
N GLN A 93 5.00 34.94 24.58
CA GLN A 93 5.08 36.32 25.03
C GLN A 93 3.84 36.50 25.91
N PRO A 94 3.97 36.74 27.23
CA PRO A 94 2.84 37.20 28.01
C PRO A 94 2.33 38.43 27.28
N THR A 95 1.14 38.34 26.67
CA THR A 95 0.40 39.51 26.22
C THR A 95 0.38 40.44 27.43
N LYS A 96 1.24 41.45 27.40
CA LYS A 96 1.26 42.55 28.34
C LYS A 96 -0.16 43.08 28.35
N ASN A 97 -0.86 42.80 29.44
CA ASN A 97 -2.26 43.17 29.66
C ASN A 97 -2.57 44.54 29.04
N PRO A 98 -3.53 44.66 28.11
CA PRO A 98 -4.47 45.76 28.22
C PRO A 98 -5.26 45.48 29.49
N ALA A 99 -5.10 46.33 30.51
CA ALA A 99 -5.90 46.27 31.71
C ALA A 99 -7.39 46.11 31.35
N LEU A 100 -7.97 44.97 31.72
CA LEU A 100 -9.41 44.73 31.61
C LEU A 100 -9.96 44.58 33.04
N PRO A 101 -11.12 45.19 33.36
CA PRO A 101 -11.52 45.45 34.73
C PRO A 101 -11.81 44.17 35.50
N GLU A 102 -11.47 44.24 36.78
CA GLU A 102 -11.86 43.36 37.85
C GLU A 102 -13.38 43.12 37.84
N SER A 103 -13.79 41.88 37.55
CA SER A 103 -15.13 41.39 37.87
C SER A 103 -15.03 39.97 38.39
N THR A 104 -15.06 39.88 39.71
CA THR A 104 -15.34 38.68 40.50
C THR A 104 -16.63 38.02 40.06
N GLN A 105 -16.59 36.82 39.48
CA GLN A 105 -17.65 35.81 39.66
C GLN A 105 -17.06 34.39 39.65
N GLN A 106 -16.96 33.87 40.87
CA GLN A 106 -17.56 32.62 41.35
C GLN A 106 -17.38 31.34 40.50
N ILE A 107 -16.64 30.42 41.13
CA ILE A 107 -16.31 29.06 40.77
C ILE A 107 -17.57 28.22 40.53
N ASP A 108 -17.71 27.67 39.33
CA ASP A 108 -18.45 26.41 39.12
C ASP A 108 -17.50 25.38 38.48
N ARG A 109 -17.49 24.20 39.10
CA ARG A 109 -16.60 23.08 38.81
C ARG A 109 -16.62 22.71 37.33
N ALA A 110 -15.44 22.73 36.70
CA ALA A 110 -15.24 22.13 35.40
C ALA A 110 -15.60 20.63 35.43
N PRO A 111 -16.36 20.12 34.46
CA PRO A 111 -16.61 18.69 34.32
C PRO A 111 -15.28 17.98 34.02
N THR A 112 -14.89 17.05 34.88
CA THR A 112 -13.79 16.13 34.64
C THR A 112 -14.06 15.39 33.34
N THR A 113 -13.40 15.79 32.25
CA THR A 113 -13.52 15.12 30.96
C THR A 113 -12.86 13.74 31.13
N PRO A 114 -13.58 12.63 30.91
CA PRO A 114 -12.98 11.30 31.00
C PRO A 114 -11.84 11.19 29.98
N LEU A 115 -10.68 10.73 30.45
CA LEU A 115 -9.53 10.43 29.60
C LEU A 115 -9.98 9.53 28.45
N PRO A 116 -9.51 9.78 27.21
CA PRO A 116 -9.83 8.94 26.08
C PRO A 116 -9.34 7.52 26.37
N VAL A 117 -10.30 6.59 26.48
CA VAL A 117 -10.03 5.17 26.57
C VAL A 117 -9.23 4.79 25.35
N ARG A 118 -7.99 4.32 25.58
CA ARG A 118 -7.07 3.77 24.59
C ARG A 118 -7.84 2.84 23.67
N GLY A 119 -8.12 3.36 22.46
CA GLY A 119 -8.98 2.71 21.49
C GLY A 119 -8.47 1.32 21.18
N GLU A 120 -9.39 0.37 21.24
CA GLU A 120 -9.27 -0.98 20.75
C GLU A 120 -8.59 -0.95 19.38
N GLU A 121 -7.40 -1.54 19.32
CA GLU A 121 -6.60 -1.70 18.11
C GLU A 121 -7.43 -2.53 17.13
N LYS A 122 -8.15 -1.84 16.22
CA LYS A 122 -8.99 -2.50 15.22
C LYS A 122 -8.10 -3.44 14.41
N PRO A 123 -8.32 -4.76 14.47
CA PRO A 123 -7.46 -5.68 13.77
C PRO A 123 -7.63 -5.50 12.27
N ALA A 124 -6.47 -5.47 11.60
CA ALA A 124 -6.21 -5.78 10.20
C ALA A 124 -7.23 -5.22 9.19
N PHE A 125 -6.72 -4.25 8.42
CA PHE A 125 -7.35 -3.69 7.22
C PHE A 125 -8.24 -4.70 6.49
N PRO A 126 -9.48 -4.33 6.16
CA PRO A 126 -10.36 -5.19 5.38
C PRO A 126 -9.64 -5.47 4.06
N VAL A 127 -9.31 -6.75 3.81
CA VAL A 127 -8.88 -7.16 2.49
C VAL A 127 -10.02 -6.79 1.55
N ASP A 128 -9.78 -5.79 0.70
CA ASP A 128 -10.81 -5.24 -0.18
C ASP A 128 -11.42 -6.40 -0.97
N THR A 129 -12.68 -6.71 -0.67
CA THR A 129 -13.35 -7.89 -1.21
C THR A 129 -13.43 -7.81 -2.74
N GLU A 130 -13.34 -6.60 -3.29
CA GLU A 130 -13.22 -6.32 -4.73
C GLU A 130 -11.92 -6.87 -5.33
N TYR A 131 -10.78 -6.76 -4.64
CA TYR A 131 -9.50 -7.30 -5.12
C TYR A 131 -9.56 -8.83 -5.27
N ILE A 132 -10.16 -9.52 -4.31
CA ILE A 132 -10.33 -10.98 -4.35
C ILE A 132 -11.20 -11.39 -5.56
N LYS A 133 -12.25 -10.62 -5.89
CA LYS A 133 -13.08 -10.88 -7.07
C LYS A 133 -12.28 -10.78 -8.37
N PHE A 134 -11.42 -9.77 -8.51
CA PHE A 134 -10.57 -9.63 -9.69
C PHE A 134 -9.57 -10.77 -9.85
N VAL A 135 -8.94 -11.21 -8.75
CA VAL A 135 -8.00 -12.34 -8.75
C VAL A 135 -8.72 -13.63 -9.17
N LEU A 136 -9.90 -13.91 -8.61
CA LEU A 136 -10.70 -15.09 -8.95
C LEU A 136 -11.16 -15.06 -10.42
N PHE A 137 -11.63 -13.91 -10.90
CA PHE A 137 -12.02 -13.75 -12.30
C PHE A 137 -10.84 -13.99 -13.25
N GLY A 138 -9.66 -13.45 -12.93
CA GLY A 138 -8.43 -13.69 -13.67
C GLY A 138 -8.06 -15.17 -13.74
N LEU A 139 -8.15 -15.90 -12.62
CA LEU A 139 -7.90 -17.35 -12.58
C LEU A 139 -8.89 -18.15 -13.43
N ILE A 140 -10.18 -17.80 -13.38
CA ILE A 140 -11.22 -18.47 -14.19
C ILE A 140 -10.94 -18.29 -15.68
N VAL A 141 -10.61 -17.07 -16.11
CA VAL A 141 -10.28 -16.77 -17.51
C VAL A 141 -9.03 -17.54 -17.95
N PHE A 142 -7.99 -17.58 -17.10
CA PHE A 142 -6.77 -18.33 -17.39
C PHE A 142 -7.03 -19.85 -17.57
N VAL A 143 -7.80 -20.46 -16.66
CA VAL A 143 -8.17 -21.88 -16.74
C VAL A 143 -8.99 -22.16 -18.00
N ALA A 144 -9.94 -21.28 -18.36
CA ALA A 144 -10.74 -21.42 -19.57
C ALA A 144 -9.88 -21.39 -20.84
N ILE A 145 -8.91 -20.46 -20.92
CA ILE A 145 -7.97 -20.36 -22.05
C ILE A 145 -7.11 -21.63 -22.14
N ALA A 146 -6.57 -22.10 -21.02
CA ALA A 146 -5.75 -23.32 -20.97
C ALA A 146 -6.55 -24.56 -21.41
N TYR A 147 -7.81 -24.67 -20.99
CA TYR A 147 -8.71 -25.74 -21.40
C TYR A 147 -8.98 -25.72 -22.91
N LEU A 148 -9.30 -24.56 -23.47
CA LEU A 148 -9.54 -24.40 -24.91
C LEU A 148 -8.27 -24.73 -25.73
N ALA A 149 -7.09 -24.32 -25.28
CA ALA A 149 -5.83 -24.68 -25.93
C ALA A 149 -5.59 -26.21 -25.92
N SER A 150 -5.87 -26.88 -24.81
CA SER A 150 -5.72 -28.34 -24.68
C SER A 150 -6.66 -29.11 -25.62
N THR A 151 -7.93 -28.72 -25.69
CA THR A 151 -8.90 -29.36 -26.60
C THR A 151 -8.53 -29.19 -28.08
N TRP A 152 -7.98 -28.03 -28.45
CA TRP A 152 -7.50 -27.76 -29.80
C TRP A 152 -6.27 -28.61 -30.18
N LEU A 153 -5.32 -28.80 -29.27
CA LEU A 153 -4.15 -29.66 -29.50
C LEU A 153 -4.55 -31.13 -29.71
N ASN A 154 -5.53 -31.62 -28.95
CA ASN A 154 -6.05 -32.99 -29.08
C ASN A 154 -6.74 -33.26 -30.43
N THR A 155 -7.34 -32.23 -31.06
CA THR A 155 -8.00 -32.38 -32.36
C THR A 155 -7.01 -32.49 -33.52
N GLN A 156 -5.86 -31.81 -33.44
CA GLN A 156 -4.80 -31.88 -34.47
C GLN A 156 -4.13 -33.26 -34.57
N GLY A 157 -4.09 -34.03 -33.47
CA GLY A 157 -3.46 -35.36 -33.45
C GLY A 157 -4.18 -36.42 -34.29
N LYS A 158 -5.50 -36.30 -34.48
CA LYS A 158 -6.31 -37.33 -35.15
C LYS A 158 -6.25 -37.30 -36.69
N THR A 159 -5.83 -36.19 -37.30
CA THR A 159 -5.86 -36.04 -38.78
C THR A 159 -4.62 -36.56 -39.50
N LYS A 160 -3.51 -36.84 -38.79
CA LYS A 160 -2.27 -37.34 -39.40
C LYS A 160 -2.21 -38.86 -39.66
N GLY A 161 -3.23 -39.63 -39.25
CA GLY A 161 -3.26 -41.09 -39.37
C GLY A 161 -3.71 -41.67 -40.72
N LYS A 162 -4.21 -40.87 -41.67
CA LYS A 162 -4.63 -41.34 -43.00
C LYS A 162 -3.58 -41.07 -44.07
N ALA A 163 -2.34 -41.47 -43.83
CA ALA A 163 -1.36 -41.62 -44.90
C ALA A 163 -1.83 -42.75 -45.84
N ARG A 164 -2.38 -42.36 -47.00
CA ARG A 164 -2.75 -43.26 -48.10
C ARG A 164 -1.64 -44.29 -48.33
N ARG A 165 -1.91 -45.57 -48.08
CA ARG A 165 -1.05 -46.66 -48.54
C ARG A 165 -0.87 -46.51 -50.06
N PRO A 166 0.36 -46.42 -50.58
CA PRO A 166 0.57 -46.36 -52.03
C PRO A 166 0.06 -47.67 -52.64
N ASN A 167 -0.93 -47.54 -53.52
CA ASN A 167 -1.51 -48.66 -54.26
C ASN A 167 -0.46 -49.19 -55.25
N LYS A 168 0.27 -50.24 -54.86
CA LYS A 168 1.22 -50.95 -55.72
C LYS A 168 0.44 -51.71 -56.80
N ARG A 169 0.05 -51.01 -57.88
CA ARG A 169 -0.45 -51.65 -59.09
C ARG A 169 0.72 -52.36 -59.79
N LYS A 170 0.64 -53.69 -59.81
CA LYS A 170 1.51 -54.64 -60.51
C LYS A 170 1.69 -54.23 -61.98
N LYS A 171 2.94 -54.01 -62.41
CA LYS A 171 3.32 -54.18 -63.82
C LYS A 171 3.62 -55.66 -64.03
N ARG A 172 2.71 -56.37 -64.70
CA ARG A 172 3.02 -57.66 -65.35
C ARG A 172 3.71 -57.34 -66.68
N LYS A 173 4.88 -57.95 -66.89
CA LYS A 173 5.49 -58.13 -68.21
C LYS A 173 4.89 -59.39 -68.83
#